data_AF-A0AAV5NW61-F1
#
_entry.id   AF-A0AAV5NW61-F1
#
_cell.length_a   1.000
_cell.length_b   1.000
_cell.length_c   1.000
_cell.angle_alpha   90.00
_cell.angle_beta   90.00
_cell.angle_gamma   90.00
#
_symmetry.space_group_name_H-M   'P 1'
#
loop_
_entity.id
_entity.type
_entity.pdbx_description
1 polymer ?
#
loop_
_entity_poly.entity_id
_entity_poly.type
_entity_poly.pdbx_seq_one_letter_code
_entity_poly.pdbx_strand_id
1 'polypeptide(L)'
;MKITAETLGNPAFQEYFSTQYAYYCGSMYKGIASKEMVVALANSGFLGFLGTGGMRLEEIESSLDYISNSLSMFEPYGANILPSYNNPELENKTIDLLLKYDVRVVEASSYVELSPALVRYACNGLRRGTDGRVIRKNRVIAKLSRPEVARSFIEPVPESVLSNLVETKLISREEAELAATLPLASAICVESDSAGHTDSGISFAQFPAIKSLATSLTKRNASEKILVGSAGGLGSPDAIAGAFAMGADFVVTGSINQCSAEANISYEVKDILQALSVQDTTYAPSGDLFEMGAKVQVVKKGSMFALRANRLYELYTQYDSLDSLTPSIIDELETQYFGKSISDIWEETSNHYQKANPEVLKSAANNPKTKMALVFKWYFVHTTRVALEGKKNGRGDYQIHCGPAMGAFNEIVKGSSLESWQKRGVAEIGKFLMEGAASVLSDLYAEQSSKAFEQTRKSATPKSTAKVAKTDVEAAISELEEIVDVQLDASDWVTVTQEMINQFAETTLDEYWLHVDQERAKQESQFGDTIAHGLLALSLVSHFREQCFPEFPSNATGMVYGFDNVRFINPVPVNSRVRGVFTLKEIVKNPDNSLTTKAKFSIEIHGNPVPALIGDLLGYITFSSGE
;
A
#
# COMPACT_ATOMS: atom_id res chain seq x y z
N MET A 1 -7.30 -14.76 10.00
CA MET A 1 -5.96 -14.14 9.90
C MET A 1 -5.96 -12.86 10.71
N LYS A 2 -4.98 -12.62 11.58
CA LYS A 2 -4.89 -11.37 12.35
C LYS A 2 -4.34 -10.28 11.43
N ILE A 3 -5.10 -9.20 11.24
CA ILE A 3 -4.65 -8.05 10.44
C ILE A 3 -3.79 -7.16 11.35
N THR A 4 -2.51 -7.07 11.04
CA THR A 4 -1.53 -6.16 11.66
C THR A 4 -0.92 -5.25 10.62
N ALA A 5 -0.24 -4.18 11.04
CA ALA A 5 0.43 -3.23 10.17
C ALA A 5 1.39 -3.90 9.17
N GLU A 6 2.12 -4.93 9.58
CA GLU A 6 3.06 -5.70 8.75
C GLU A 6 2.37 -6.66 7.78
N THR A 7 1.13 -7.02 8.03
CA THR A 7 0.36 -7.91 7.14
C THR A 7 -0.45 -7.15 6.09
N LEU A 8 -0.51 -5.82 6.19
CA LEU A 8 -1.20 -4.99 5.20
C LEU A 8 -0.42 -4.92 3.89
N GLY A 9 -1.15 -4.94 2.78
CA GLY A 9 -0.58 -4.93 1.44
C GLY A 9 -0.11 -6.30 0.98
N ASN A 10 0.86 -6.32 0.08
CA ASN A 10 1.36 -7.55 -0.53
C ASN A 10 2.78 -7.84 -0.01
N PRO A 11 3.04 -9.04 0.55
CA PRO A 11 4.33 -9.36 1.16
C PRO A 11 5.50 -9.37 0.16
N ALA A 12 5.22 -9.49 -1.14
CA ALA A 12 6.25 -9.32 -2.17
C ALA A 12 6.86 -7.91 -2.16
N PHE A 13 6.15 -6.88 -1.68
CA PHE A 13 6.74 -5.54 -1.51
C PHE A 13 7.86 -5.56 -0.47
N GLN A 14 7.61 -6.19 0.68
CA GLN A 14 8.59 -6.34 1.75
C GLN A 14 9.80 -7.14 1.27
N GLU A 15 9.57 -8.20 0.48
CA GLU A 15 10.64 -9.00 -0.14
C GLU A 15 11.45 -8.19 -1.16
N TYR A 16 10.77 -7.48 -2.07
CA TYR A 16 11.43 -6.78 -3.18
C TYR A 16 12.27 -5.61 -2.67
N PHE A 17 11.80 -4.92 -1.64
CA PHE A 17 12.39 -3.67 -1.15
C PHE A 17 12.96 -3.79 0.26
N SER A 18 13.10 -5.00 0.81
CA SER A 18 13.66 -5.29 2.13
C SER A 18 13.05 -4.48 3.29
N THR A 19 11.73 -4.25 3.25
CA THR A 19 11.00 -3.46 4.25
C THR A 19 10.20 -4.33 5.21
N GLN A 20 9.80 -3.77 6.36
CA GLN A 20 8.84 -4.38 7.29
C GLN A 20 7.39 -4.04 6.94
N TYR A 21 7.13 -2.94 6.23
CA TYR A 21 5.78 -2.48 5.92
C TYR A 21 5.60 -2.27 4.42
N ALA A 22 4.41 -2.55 3.89
CA ALA A 22 4.02 -2.20 2.53
C ALA A 22 3.72 -0.70 2.39
N TYR A 23 4.70 0.12 2.72
CA TYR A 23 4.61 1.58 2.83
C TYR A 23 5.93 2.21 2.43
N TYR A 24 5.87 3.34 1.72
CA TYR A 24 7.04 4.20 1.58
C TYR A 24 6.70 5.69 1.65
N CYS A 25 7.68 6.49 2.07
CA CYS A 25 7.60 7.95 1.99
C CYS A 25 8.10 8.43 0.62
N GLY A 26 7.23 9.07 -0.14
CA GLY A 26 7.55 9.62 -1.45
C GLY A 26 8.59 10.73 -1.39
N SER A 27 9.31 10.91 -2.50
CA SER A 27 10.30 11.98 -2.61
C SER A 27 9.66 13.36 -2.61
N MET A 28 10.39 14.34 -2.09
CA MET A 28 10.01 15.76 -2.07
C MET A 28 11.23 16.59 -2.48
N TYR A 29 11.10 17.34 -3.58
CA TYR A 29 12.17 18.05 -4.29
C TYR A 29 13.07 18.92 -3.39
N LYS A 30 14.25 19.29 -3.92
CA LYS A 30 15.28 20.11 -3.25
C LYS A 30 15.72 19.56 -1.89
N GLY A 31 15.69 18.24 -1.75
CA GLY A 31 16.07 17.55 -0.53
C GLY A 31 15.12 17.77 0.64
N ILE A 32 13.87 18.24 0.41
CA ILE A 32 12.84 18.31 1.46
C ILE A 32 12.64 16.92 2.08
N ALA A 33 12.54 15.89 1.23
CA ALA A 33 12.75 14.51 1.65
C ALA A 33 14.25 14.32 1.85
N SER A 34 14.67 14.59 3.09
CA SER A 34 16.07 14.78 3.46
C SER A 34 16.80 13.46 3.66
N LYS A 35 18.12 13.54 3.72
CA LYS A 35 18.97 12.40 4.08
C LYS A 35 18.66 11.88 5.49
N GLU A 36 18.34 12.76 6.44
CA GLU A 36 17.93 12.39 7.80
C GLU A 36 16.58 11.65 7.81
N MET A 37 15.61 12.11 6.99
CA MET A 37 14.32 11.45 6.84
C MET A 37 14.47 10.04 6.27
N VAL A 38 15.31 9.88 5.24
CA VAL A 38 15.59 8.59 4.63
C VAL A 38 16.21 7.63 5.65
N VAL A 39 17.19 8.09 6.43
CA VAL A 39 17.82 7.28 7.48
C VAL A 39 16.82 6.88 8.58
N ALA A 40 15.98 7.82 9.04
CA ALA A 40 14.98 7.54 10.07
C ALA A 40 13.95 6.48 9.62
N LEU A 41 13.52 6.54 8.35
CA LEU A 41 12.60 5.55 7.77
C LEU A 41 13.24 4.18 7.64
N ALA A 42 14.45 4.12 7.08
CA ALA A 42 15.19 2.87 6.86
C ALA A 42 15.43 2.12 8.18
N ASN A 43 15.88 2.83 9.22
CA ASN A 43 16.06 2.29 10.58
C ASN A 43 14.77 1.78 11.23
N SER A 44 13.61 2.21 10.72
CA SER A 44 12.29 1.85 11.24
C SER A 44 11.56 0.82 10.37
N GLY A 45 12.24 0.22 9.39
CA GLY A 45 11.67 -0.79 8.50
C GLY A 45 10.79 -0.23 7.39
N PHE A 46 10.82 1.07 7.12
CA PHE A 46 10.12 1.71 6.01
C PHE A 46 11.09 2.05 4.88
N LEU A 47 10.56 2.20 3.66
CA LEU A 47 11.31 2.75 2.54
C LEU A 47 11.12 4.27 2.45
N GLY A 48 12.20 5.00 2.21
CA GLY A 48 12.18 6.44 1.96
C GLY A 48 13.04 6.82 0.76
N PHE A 49 12.66 7.88 0.06
CA PHE A 49 13.36 8.35 -1.13
C PHE A 49 13.96 9.74 -0.95
N LEU A 50 15.28 9.87 -1.14
CA LEU A 50 15.95 11.17 -1.18
C LEU A 50 15.38 12.02 -2.32
N GLY A 51 14.99 13.25 -2.01
CA GLY A 51 14.36 14.19 -2.93
C GLY A 51 15.32 14.93 -3.85
N THR A 52 15.93 14.22 -4.80
CA THR A 52 16.99 14.74 -5.69
C THR A 52 16.55 15.87 -6.64
N GLY A 53 15.25 15.98 -6.95
CA GLY A 53 14.74 16.95 -7.91
C GLY A 53 15.15 18.40 -7.61
N GLY A 54 15.91 19.03 -8.50
CA GLY A 54 16.38 20.40 -8.33
C GLY A 54 17.55 20.59 -7.34
N MET A 55 18.14 19.50 -6.82
CA MET A 55 19.43 19.53 -6.12
C MET A 55 20.58 19.56 -7.13
N ARG A 56 21.73 20.13 -6.73
CA ARG A 56 22.98 20.02 -7.49
C ARG A 56 23.60 18.63 -7.30
N LEU A 57 24.41 18.17 -8.25
CA LEU A 57 25.06 16.86 -8.18
C LEU A 57 25.91 16.70 -6.91
N GLU A 58 26.58 17.76 -6.47
CA GLU A 58 27.40 17.74 -5.26
C GLU A 58 26.55 17.61 -3.99
N GLU A 59 25.33 18.16 -3.97
CA GLU A 59 24.39 18.02 -2.86
C GLU A 59 23.79 16.62 -2.81
N ILE A 60 23.51 16.02 -3.98
CA ILE A 60 23.07 14.63 -4.10
C ILE A 60 24.17 13.71 -3.57
N GLU A 61 25.40 13.86 -4.06
CA GLU A 61 26.54 13.05 -3.64
C GLU A 61 26.80 13.15 -2.13
N SER A 62 26.79 14.37 -1.57
CA SER A 62 26.94 14.56 -0.11
C SER A 62 25.82 13.91 0.71
N SER A 63 24.59 13.89 0.17
CA SER A 63 23.46 13.25 0.83
C SER A 63 23.56 11.72 0.77
N LEU A 64 23.98 11.17 -0.37
CA LEU A 64 24.21 9.73 -0.53
C LEU A 64 25.34 9.25 0.38
N ASP A 65 26.44 9.99 0.47
CA ASP A 65 27.55 9.68 1.37
C ASP A 65 27.10 9.61 2.83
N TYR A 66 26.32 10.60 3.28
CA TYR A 66 25.74 10.60 4.61
C TYR A 66 24.85 9.38 4.85
N ILE A 67 23.94 9.06 3.92
CA ILE A 67 23.02 7.92 4.06
C ILE A 67 23.81 6.61 4.12
N SER A 68 24.76 6.39 3.20
CA SER A 68 25.56 5.17 3.16
C SER A 68 26.43 4.96 4.40
N ASN A 69 26.87 6.05 5.04
CA ASN A 69 27.64 5.99 6.28
C ASN A 69 26.76 5.86 7.54
N SER A 70 25.46 6.11 7.42
CA SER A 70 24.51 6.07 8.55
C SER A 70 23.72 4.77 8.64
N LEU A 71 23.67 4.00 7.54
CA LEU A 71 22.89 2.77 7.43
C LEU A 71 23.79 1.52 7.38
N SER A 72 23.27 0.40 7.87
CA SER A 72 23.88 -0.91 7.64
C SER A 72 23.71 -1.34 6.19
N MET A 73 24.54 -2.27 5.71
CA MET A 73 24.59 -2.70 4.29
C MET A 73 23.26 -3.21 3.72
N PHE A 74 22.28 -3.54 4.58
CA PHE A 74 21.01 -4.17 4.18
C PHE A 74 19.78 -3.29 4.40
N GLU A 75 19.94 -2.11 5.01
CA GLU A 75 18.81 -1.20 5.25
C GLU A 75 18.32 -0.57 3.95
N PRO A 76 17.01 -0.66 3.64
CA PRO A 76 16.49 -0.21 2.37
C PRO A 76 16.38 1.30 2.33
N TYR A 77 16.98 1.91 1.30
CA TYR A 77 16.72 3.29 0.96
C TYR A 77 16.70 3.47 -0.54
N GLY A 78 16.08 4.57 -0.98
CA GLY A 78 16.09 4.94 -2.38
C GLY A 78 16.39 6.40 -2.61
N ALA A 79 16.48 6.75 -3.88
CA ALA A 79 16.57 8.12 -4.35
C ALA A 79 15.56 8.37 -5.47
N ASN A 80 15.09 9.60 -5.59
CA ASN A 80 14.28 10.00 -6.73
C ASN A 80 15.15 10.14 -7.99
N ILE A 81 14.54 9.85 -9.14
CA ILE A 81 15.08 10.23 -10.45
C ILE A 81 13.97 10.86 -11.27
N LEU A 82 14.32 11.95 -11.95
CA LEU A 82 13.44 12.72 -12.83
C LEU A 82 14.05 12.74 -14.23
N PRO A 83 13.21 12.69 -15.29
CA PRO A 83 13.72 12.81 -16.64
C PRO A 83 14.30 14.20 -16.87
N SER A 84 15.40 14.27 -17.60
CA SER A 84 15.99 15.54 -18.03
C SER A 84 15.95 15.68 -19.55
N TYR A 85 14.76 15.83 -20.13
CA TYR A 85 14.55 15.85 -21.59
C TYR A 85 15.42 16.88 -22.33
N ASN A 86 15.60 18.07 -21.75
CA ASN A 86 16.42 19.13 -22.34
C ASN A 86 17.92 19.00 -22.02
N ASN A 87 18.29 18.11 -21.09
CA ASN A 87 19.68 17.86 -20.68
C ASN A 87 19.87 16.40 -20.22
N PRO A 88 19.84 15.42 -21.14
CA PRO A 88 19.94 14.00 -20.77
C PRO A 88 21.23 13.64 -20.02
N GLU A 89 22.29 14.43 -20.17
CA GLU A 89 23.55 14.26 -19.43
C GLU A 89 23.38 14.45 -17.92
N LEU A 90 22.45 15.31 -17.47
CA LEU A 90 22.20 15.49 -16.04
C LEU A 90 21.59 14.23 -15.43
N GLU A 91 20.66 13.59 -16.14
CA GLU A 91 20.04 12.33 -15.71
C GLU A 91 21.09 11.22 -15.68
N ASN A 92 21.94 11.10 -16.71
CA ASN A 92 23.04 10.13 -16.74
C ASN A 92 24.01 10.31 -15.56
N LYS A 93 24.46 11.54 -15.27
CA LYS A 93 25.34 11.83 -14.14
C LYS A 93 24.69 11.52 -12.79
N THR A 94 23.39 11.76 -12.67
CA THR A 94 22.64 11.39 -11.46
C THR A 94 22.63 9.87 -11.31
N ILE A 95 22.33 9.12 -12.37
CA ILE A 95 22.38 7.65 -12.38
C ILE A 95 23.79 7.12 -12.06
N ASP A 96 24.84 7.75 -12.59
CA ASP A 96 26.23 7.41 -12.27
C ASP A 96 26.51 7.51 -10.77
N LEU A 97 26.05 8.58 -10.12
CA LEU A 97 26.15 8.74 -8.67
C LEU A 97 25.37 7.67 -7.92
N LEU A 98 24.12 7.40 -8.33
CA LEU A 98 23.30 6.37 -7.68
C LEU A 98 23.94 4.98 -7.76
N LEU A 99 24.52 4.62 -8.91
CA LEU A 99 25.24 3.36 -9.10
C LEU A 99 26.55 3.33 -8.29
N LYS A 100 27.28 4.45 -8.21
CA LYS A 100 28.51 4.58 -7.42
C LYS A 100 28.27 4.33 -5.93
N TYR A 101 27.14 4.80 -5.39
CA TYR A 101 26.76 4.64 -3.98
C TYR A 101 25.90 3.39 -3.69
N ASP A 102 25.77 2.48 -4.66
CA ASP A 102 24.98 1.25 -4.56
C ASP A 102 23.51 1.50 -4.16
N VAL A 103 22.90 2.58 -4.65
CA VAL A 103 21.48 2.86 -4.42
C VAL A 103 20.65 1.85 -5.22
N ARG A 104 20.02 0.89 -4.52
CA ARG A 104 19.34 -0.26 -5.15
C ARG A 104 17.89 -0.02 -5.52
N VAL A 105 17.29 1.09 -5.09
CA VAL A 105 15.90 1.43 -5.42
C VAL A 105 15.80 2.88 -5.87
N VAL A 106 15.13 3.12 -7.00
CA VAL A 106 14.77 4.48 -7.43
C VAL A 106 13.26 4.66 -7.55
N GLU A 107 12.79 5.85 -7.13
CA GLU A 107 11.46 6.34 -7.46
C GLU A 107 11.58 7.17 -8.75
N ALA A 108 11.17 6.59 -9.88
CA ALA A 108 11.14 7.28 -11.17
C ALA A 108 9.82 8.06 -11.28
N SER A 109 9.90 9.39 -11.34
CA SER A 109 8.73 10.29 -11.37
C SER A 109 8.77 11.21 -12.60
N SER A 110 7.61 11.69 -13.04
CA SER A 110 7.46 12.65 -14.16
C SER A 110 7.89 12.16 -15.54
N TYR A 111 8.14 10.85 -15.71
CA TYR A 111 8.42 10.25 -17.02
C TYR A 111 7.15 10.18 -17.87
N VAL A 112 7.21 10.66 -19.11
CA VAL A 112 6.21 10.38 -20.16
C VAL A 112 6.62 9.23 -21.07
N GLU A 113 7.92 9.00 -21.19
CA GLU A 113 8.57 7.92 -21.93
C GLU A 113 9.83 7.47 -21.19
N LEU A 114 10.31 6.27 -21.46
CA LEU A 114 11.52 5.74 -20.83
C LEU A 114 12.77 6.42 -21.39
N SER A 115 13.68 6.83 -20.50
CA SER A 115 15.01 7.31 -20.89
C SER A 115 16.01 6.13 -20.97
N PRO A 116 17.03 6.20 -21.85
CA PRO A 116 18.14 5.25 -21.83
C PRO A 116 18.87 5.18 -20.49
N ALA A 117 18.97 6.31 -19.76
CA ALA A 117 19.61 6.38 -18.46
C ALA A 117 18.88 5.56 -17.38
N LEU A 118 17.54 5.65 -17.34
CA LEU A 118 16.73 4.87 -16.42
C LEU A 118 16.74 3.37 -16.77
N VAL A 119 16.69 3.04 -18.07
CA VAL A 119 16.82 1.66 -18.55
C VAL A 119 18.17 1.08 -18.13
N ARG A 120 19.26 1.81 -18.34
CA ARG A 120 20.61 1.42 -17.91
C ARG A 120 20.66 1.12 -16.41
N TYR A 121 20.07 1.98 -15.58
CA TYR A 121 20.02 1.77 -14.12
C TYR A 121 19.32 0.44 -13.77
N ALA A 122 18.14 0.20 -14.34
CA ALA A 122 17.34 -1.00 -14.07
C ALA A 122 18.03 -2.29 -14.54
N CYS A 123 18.76 -2.22 -15.65
CA CYS A 123 19.47 -3.37 -16.21
C CYS A 123 20.78 -3.70 -15.48
N ASN A 124 21.41 -2.71 -14.83
CA ASN A 124 22.70 -2.89 -14.20
C ASN A 124 22.64 -3.91 -13.04
N GLY A 125 23.46 -4.95 -13.13
CA GLY A 125 23.52 -6.03 -12.15
C GLY A 125 22.43 -7.09 -12.30
N LEU A 126 21.69 -7.12 -13.40
CA LEU A 126 20.84 -8.26 -13.76
C LEU A 126 21.71 -9.51 -13.98
N ARG A 127 21.30 -10.63 -13.39
CA ARG A 127 21.98 -11.92 -13.54
C ARG A 127 21.02 -13.09 -13.34
N ARG A 128 21.38 -14.27 -13.84
CA ARG A 128 20.66 -15.52 -13.52
C ARG A 128 21.11 -16.07 -12.17
N GLY A 129 20.14 -16.42 -11.33
CA GLY A 129 20.34 -17.20 -10.12
C GLY A 129 20.67 -18.66 -10.42
N THR A 130 21.12 -19.39 -9.40
CA THR A 130 21.42 -20.83 -9.51
C THR A 130 20.18 -21.69 -9.76
N ASP A 131 19.00 -21.17 -9.44
CA ASP A 131 17.68 -21.75 -9.70
C ASP A 131 17.08 -21.34 -11.06
N GLY A 132 17.84 -20.58 -11.86
CA GLY A 132 17.42 -20.07 -13.16
C GLY A 132 16.54 -18.81 -13.13
N ARG A 133 16.14 -18.32 -11.95
CA ARG A 133 15.37 -17.08 -11.81
C ARG A 133 16.25 -15.86 -12.07
N VAL A 134 15.65 -14.77 -12.55
CA VAL A 134 16.39 -13.51 -12.74
C VAL A 134 16.52 -12.78 -11.40
N ILE A 135 17.75 -12.44 -11.04
CA ILE A 135 18.05 -11.65 -9.83
C ILE A 135 18.27 -10.21 -10.26
N ARG A 136 17.49 -9.30 -9.67
CA ARG A 136 17.67 -7.85 -9.83
C ARG A 136 18.53 -7.29 -8.71
N LYS A 137 19.61 -6.61 -9.09
CA LYS A 137 20.36 -5.76 -8.14
C LYS A 137 19.61 -4.45 -7.88
N ASN A 138 19.15 -3.81 -8.96
CA ASN A 138 18.50 -2.51 -8.94
C ASN A 138 17.01 -2.66 -9.25
N ARG A 139 16.16 -1.92 -8.54
CA ARG A 139 14.71 -1.92 -8.72
C ARG A 139 14.19 -0.52 -8.97
N VAL A 140 13.16 -0.42 -9.81
CA VAL A 140 12.48 0.82 -10.14
C VAL A 140 11.06 0.77 -9.61
N ILE A 141 10.67 1.79 -8.84
CA ILE A 141 9.28 2.13 -8.54
C ILE A 141 8.90 3.30 -9.45
N ALA A 142 7.98 3.07 -10.38
CA ALA A 142 7.51 4.12 -11.28
C ALA A 142 6.29 4.82 -10.68
N LYS A 143 6.42 6.10 -10.33
CA LYS A 143 5.30 6.92 -9.84
C LYS A 143 4.68 7.68 -10.99
N LEU A 144 3.39 7.43 -11.23
CA LEU A 144 2.69 7.86 -12.43
C LEU A 144 1.18 8.01 -12.20
N SER A 145 0.53 8.77 -13.08
CA SER A 145 -0.92 9.03 -13.04
C SER A 145 -1.65 8.49 -14.28
N ARG A 146 -0.92 7.99 -15.30
CA ARG A 146 -1.49 7.73 -16.63
C ARG A 146 -1.32 6.29 -17.10
N PRO A 147 -2.36 5.65 -17.66
CA PRO A 147 -2.29 4.27 -18.15
C PRO A 147 -1.23 4.02 -19.23
N GLU A 148 -1.03 4.96 -20.15
CA GLU A 148 -0.04 4.86 -21.23
C GLU A 148 1.40 4.86 -20.70
N VAL A 149 1.67 5.64 -19.64
CA VAL A 149 2.95 5.63 -18.94
C VAL A 149 3.10 4.33 -18.15
N ALA A 150 2.04 3.86 -17.47
CA ALA A 150 2.09 2.56 -16.79
C ALA A 150 2.48 1.44 -17.74
N ARG A 151 1.93 1.43 -18.96
CA ARG A 151 2.26 0.44 -19.98
C ARG A 151 3.75 0.43 -20.32
N SER A 152 4.38 1.59 -20.52
CA SER A 152 5.80 1.66 -20.90
C SER A 152 6.74 1.12 -19.81
N PHE A 153 6.35 1.20 -18.54
CA PHE A 153 7.11 0.63 -17.43
C PHE A 153 6.88 -0.87 -17.20
N ILE A 154 5.78 -1.43 -17.72
CA ILE A 154 5.38 -2.83 -17.51
C ILE A 154 5.75 -3.72 -18.70
N GLU A 155 5.62 -3.21 -19.92
CA GLU A 155 6.03 -3.92 -21.12
C GLU A 155 7.57 -4.03 -21.20
N PRO A 156 8.13 -5.09 -21.82
CA PRO A 156 9.57 -5.22 -21.97
C PRO A 156 10.18 -4.05 -22.74
N VAL A 157 11.41 -3.70 -22.36
CA VAL A 157 12.14 -2.61 -23.01
C VAL A 157 12.38 -2.95 -24.49
N PRO A 158 12.18 -1.99 -25.43
CA PRO A 158 12.44 -2.23 -26.84
C PRO A 158 13.88 -2.67 -27.13
N GLU A 159 14.04 -3.66 -28.02
CA GLU A 159 15.33 -4.21 -28.42
C GLU A 159 16.31 -3.14 -28.93
N SER A 160 15.81 -2.11 -29.62
CA SER A 160 16.62 -0.99 -30.10
C SER A 160 17.30 -0.22 -28.97
N VAL A 161 16.62 -0.02 -27.84
CA VAL A 161 17.17 0.67 -26.66
C VAL A 161 18.23 -0.20 -26.00
N LEU A 162 17.93 -1.49 -25.80
CA LEU A 162 18.85 -2.45 -25.20
C LEU A 162 20.12 -2.64 -26.05
N SER A 163 19.97 -2.76 -27.38
CA SER A 163 21.08 -2.90 -28.31
C SER A 163 22.01 -1.70 -28.26
N ASN A 164 21.44 -0.48 -28.22
CA ASN A 164 22.23 0.74 -28.10
C ASN A 164 23.03 0.79 -26.78
N LEU A 165 22.43 0.36 -25.66
CA LEU A 165 23.13 0.29 -24.36
C LEU A 165 24.25 -0.76 -24.35
N VAL A 166 24.11 -1.86 -25.08
CA VAL A 166 25.16 -2.88 -25.26
C VAL A 166 26.29 -2.35 -26.15
N GLU A 167 25.96 -1.73 -27.29
CA GLU A 167 26.94 -1.14 -28.22
C GLU A 167 27.79 -0.05 -27.55
N THR A 168 27.16 0.76 -26.69
CA THR A 168 27.82 1.80 -25.89
C THR A 168 28.49 1.25 -24.62
N LYS A 169 28.44 -0.06 -24.38
CA LYS A 169 29.05 -0.77 -23.24
C LYS A 169 28.55 -0.28 -21.87
N LEU A 170 27.33 0.25 -21.83
CA LEU A 170 26.69 0.67 -20.58
C LEU A 170 26.05 -0.51 -19.85
N ILE A 171 25.69 -1.57 -20.58
CA ILE A 171 25.27 -2.87 -20.06
C ILE A 171 25.91 -4.01 -20.87
N SER A 172 25.97 -5.20 -20.28
CA SER A 172 26.37 -6.43 -20.95
C SER A 172 25.24 -7.01 -21.80
N ARG A 173 25.62 -7.91 -22.72
CA ARG A 173 24.65 -8.66 -23.53
C ARG A 173 23.75 -9.54 -22.68
N GLU A 174 24.28 -10.15 -21.62
CA GLU A 174 23.48 -10.97 -20.69
C GLU A 174 22.43 -10.12 -19.96
N GLU A 175 22.82 -8.95 -19.45
CA GLU A 175 21.86 -8.02 -18.82
C GLU A 175 20.76 -7.59 -19.80
N ALA A 176 21.09 -7.31 -21.06
CA ALA A 176 20.12 -6.98 -22.09
C ALA A 176 19.15 -8.13 -22.40
N GLU A 177 19.67 -9.36 -22.55
CA GLU A 177 18.85 -10.56 -22.78
C GLU A 177 17.90 -10.83 -21.62
N LEU A 178 18.34 -10.59 -20.37
CA LEU A 178 17.49 -10.71 -19.18
C LEU A 178 16.44 -9.59 -19.11
N ALA A 179 16.83 -8.35 -19.36
CA ALA A 179 15.94 -7.19 -19.35
C ALA A 179 14.79 -7.32 -20.36
N ALA A 180 15.04 -7.92 -21.52
CA ALA A 180 14.02 -8.17 -22.53
C ALA A 180 12.90 -9.13 -22.08
N THR A 181 13.08 -9.84 -20.96
CA THR A 181 12.10 -10.79 -20.41
C THR A 181 11.34 -10.25 -19.19
N LEU A 182 11.63 -9.01 -18.78
CA LEU A 182 11.19 -8.44 -17.53
C LEU A 182 10.45 -7.11 -17.76
N PRO A 183 9.44 -6.80 -16.93
CA PRO A 183 9.00 -5.42 -16.76
C PRO A 183 10.16 -4.53 -16.34
N LEU A 184 10.25 -3.29 -16.84
CA LEU A 184 11.29 -2.37 -16.39
C LEU A 184 11.13 -2.06 -14.89
N ALA A 185 9.92 -1.69 -14.48
CA ALA A 185 9.60 -1.45 -13.08
C ALA A 185 9.36 -2.74 -12.30
N SER A 186 9.68 -2.76 -11.01
CA SER A 186 9.21 -3.79 -10.08
C SER A 186 7.89 -3.40 -9.42
N ALA A 187 7.60 -2.10 -9.37
CA ALA A 187 6.38 -1.56 -8.78
C ALA A 187 5.90 -0.31 -9.53
N ILE A 188 4.59 -0.15 -9.61
CA ILE A 188 3.89 1.04 -10.09
C ILE A 188 3.22 1.71 -8.91
N CYS A 189 3.54 2.98 -8.67
CA CYS A 189 2.86 3.83 -7.71
C CYS A 189 1.86 4.70 -8.48
N VAL A 190 0.57 4.44 -8.30
CA VAL A 190 -0.48 5.26 -8.93
C VAL A 190 -0.70 6.51 -8.10
N GLU A 191 -0.27 7.64 -8.65
CA GLU A 191 -0.41 8.96 -8.04
C GLU A 191 -1.69 9.65 -8.50
N SER A 192 -2.60 9.81 -7.55
CA SER A 192 -3.86 10.54 -7.69
C SER A 192 -3.69 12.01 -7.30
N ASP A 193 -4.72 12.64 -6.73
CA ASP A 193 -4.59 14.02 -6.25
C ASP A 193 -3.57 14.13 -5.11
N SER A 194 -2.48 14.84 -5.37
CA SER A 194 -1.29 14.89 -4.51
C SER A 194 -0.75 16.31 -4.40
N ALA A 195 0.18 16.52 -3.47
CA ALA A 195 0.96 17.75 -3.38
C ALA A 195 1.96 17.83 -4.54
N GLY A 196 2.26 19.05 -5.02
CA GLY A 196 3.15 19.15 -6.17
C GLY A 196 2.40 18.93 -7.47
N HIS A 197 3.11 18.50 -8.50
CA HIS A 197 2.52 18.18 -9.79
C HIS A 197 1.48 17.08 -9.65
N THR A 198 0.28 17.34 -10.17
CA THR A 198 -0.80 16.35 -10.16
C THR A 198 -1.77 16.59 -11.31
N ASP A 199 -2.27 15.51 -11.89
CA ASP A 199 -3.38 15.54 -12.84
C ASP A 199 -4.74 15.73 -12.14
N SER A 200 -4.76 15.93 -10.80
CA SER A 200 -5.99 16.00 -9.99
C SER A 200 -6.80 14.70 -10.08
N GLY A 201 -6.10 13.56 -10.15
CA GLY A 201 -6.70 12.25 -10.34
C GLY A 201 -7.57 11.83 -9.16
N ILE A 202 -8.73 11.24 -9.44
CA ILE A 202 -9.60 10.68 -8.40
C ILE A 202 -9.17 9.24 -8.12
N SER A 203 -8.63 8.98 -6.93
CA SER A 203 -8.06 7.67 -6.56
C SER A 203 -9.01 6.49 -6.82
N PHE A 204 -10.28 6.61 -6.42
CA PHE A 204 -11.30 5.56 -6.62
C PHE A 204 -11.59 5.21 -8.09
N ALA A 205 -11.24 6.06 -9.04
CA ALA A 205 -11.38 5.77 -10.47
C ALA A 205 -10.04 5.39 -11.10
N GLN A 206 -9.00 6.17 -10.81
CA GLN A 206 -7.69 6.05 -11.45
C GLN A 206 -6.92 4.81 -10.99
N PHE A 207 -6.88 4.54 -9.67
CA PHE A 207 -6.14 3.41 -9.13
C PHE A 207 -6.67 2.06 -9.66
N PRO A 208 -7.98 1.75 -9.58
CA PRO A 208 -8.51 0.49 -10.12
C PRO A 208 -8.26 0.32 -11.63
N ALA A 209 -8.36 1.40 -12.41
CA ALA A 209 -8.13 1.36 -13.86
C ALA A 209 -6.67 0.98 -14.19
N ILE A 210 -5.70 1.62 -13.55
CA ILE A 210 -4.28 1.33 -13.78
C ILE A 210 -3.90 -0.04 -13.19
N LYS A 211 -4.44 -0.41 -12.02
CA LYS A 211 -4.22 -1.75 -11.45
C LYS A 211 -4.76 -2.86 -12.36
N SER A 212 -5.94 -2.66 -12.95
CA SER A 212 -6.52 -3.61 -13.91
C SER A 212 -5.64 -3.74 -15.16
N LEU A 213 -5.15 -2.61 -15.70
CA LEU A 213 -4.21 -2.61 -16.82
C LEU A 213 -2.94 -3.39 -16.48
N ALA A 214 -2.32 -3.10 -15.33
CA ALA A 214 -1.11 -3.77 -14.89
C ALA A 214 -1.30 -5.28 -14.76
N THR A 215 -2.38 -5.71 -14.10
CA THR A 215 -2.76 -7.12 -13.97
C THR A 215 -2.90 -7.81 -15.34
N SER A 216 -3.49 -7.12 -16.32
CA SER A 216 -3.67 -7.65 -17.69
C SER A 216 -2.36 -7.79 -18.48
N LEU A 217 -1.38 -6.95 -18.19
CA LEU A 217 -0.06 -6.96 -18.83
C LEU A 217 0.84 -8.02 -18.19
N THR A 218 0.82 -8.15 -16.86
CA THR A 218 1.62 -9.14 -16.13
C THR A 218 1.21 -10.58 -16.44
N LYS A 219 -0.10 -10.86 -16.60
CA LYS A 219 -0.57 -12.20 -17.02
C LYS A 219 0.04 -12.66 -18.35
N ARG A 220 0.47 -11.73 -19.21
CA ARG A 220 1.13 -12.03 -20.49
C ARG A 220 2.65 -12.24 -20.34
N ASN A 221 3.26 -11.72 -19.29
CA ASN A 221 4.72 -11.65 -19.08
C ASN A 221 5.13 -12.31 -17.75
N ALA A 222 4.92 -13.63 -17.63
CA ALA A 222 4.89 -14.37 -16.36
C ALA A 222 6.25 -14.57 -15.60
N SER A 223 7.26 -13.72 -15.79
CA SER A 223 8.58 -13.84 -15.13
C SER A 223 8.65 -13.21 -13.74
N GLU A 224 7.89 -12.13 -13.48
CA GLU A 224 7.83 -11.42 -12.20
C GLU A 224 6.49 -10.70 -12.05
N LYS A 225 5.89 -10.70 -10.85
CA LYS A 225 4.63 -9.99 -10.59
C LYS A 225 4.94 -8.51 -10.36
N ILE A 226 4.32 -7.63 -11.15
CA ILE A 226 4.38 -6.18 -10.88
C ILE A 226 3.47 -5.84 -9.70
N LEU A 227 4.00 -5.05 -8.77
CA LEU A 227 3.22 -4.53 -7.64
C LEU A 227 2.58 -3.19 -8.02
N VAL A 228 1.35 -2.93 -7.57
CA VAL A 228 0.64 -1.69 -7.84
C VAL A 228 0.18 -1.07 -6.52
N GLY A 229 0.77 0.07 -6.16
CA GLY A 229 0.44 0.83 -4.96
C GLY A 229 -0.33 2.12 -5.26
N SER A 230 -0.78 2.75 -4.18
CA SER A 230 -1.59 3.98 -4.24
C SER A 230 -0.91 5.14 -3.53
N ALA A 231 -0.98 6.32 -4.13
CA ALA A 231 -0.52 7.59 -3.58
C ALA A 231 -1.53 8.71 -3.85
N GLY A 232 -1.46 9.78 -3.05
CA GLY A 232 -2.35 10.94 -3.16
C GLY A 232 -3.58 10.82 -2.25
N GLY A 233 -3.83 11.83 -1.43
CA GLY A 233 -4.93 11.85 -0.46
C GLY A 233 -4.74 10.97 0.79
N LEU A 234 -3.60 10.28 0.94
CA LEU A 234 -3.35 9.33 2.03
C LEU A 234 -2.80 10.01 3.28
N GLY A 235 -3.69 10.60 4.09
CA GLY A 235 -3.37 11.31 5.32
C GLY A 235 -3.99 10.75 6.60
N SER A 236 -4.76 9.66 6.51
CA SER A 236 -5.47 9.07 7.65
C SER A 236 -5.41 7.54 7.64
N PRO A 237 -5.55 6.88 8.80
CA PRO A 237 -5.74 5.43 8.87
C PRO A 237 -6.85 4.92 7.95
N ASP A 238 -7.99 5.61 7.89
CA ASP A 238 -9.13 5.27 7.02
C ASP A 238 -8.79 5.35 5.54
N ALA A 239 -8.02 6.36 5.11
CA ALA A 239 -7.60 6.51 3.72
C ALA A 239 -6.62 5.38 3.32
N ILE A 240 -5.70 5.02 4.22
CA ILE A 240 -4.77 3.91 4.02
C ILE A 240 -5.53 2.57 3.96
N ALA A 241 -6.46 2.34 4.89
CA ALA A 241 -7.34 1.18 4.88
C ALA A 241 -8.17 1.10 3.59
N GLY A 242 -8.71 2.23 3.13
CA GLY A 242 -9.43 2.33 1.86
C GLY A 242 -8.57 1.99 0.64
N ALA A 243 -7.32 2.43 0.61
CA ALA A 243 -6.37 2.07 -0.45
C ALA A 243 -6.10 0.55 -0.48
N PHE A 244 -5.86 -0.06 0.69
CA PHE A 244 -5.69 -1.51 0.78
C PHE A 244 -6.98 -2.28 0.42
N ALA A 245 -8.15 -1.78 0.80
CA ALA A 245 -9.44 -2.37 0.44
C ALA A 245 -9.70 -2.31 -1.08
N MET A 246 -9.23 -1.27 -1.79
CA MET A 246 -9.21 -1.23 -3.25
C MET A 246 -8.18 -2.20 -3.87
N GLY A 247 -7.29 -2.76 -3.05
CA GLY A 247 -6.26 -3.71 -3.42
C GLY A 247 -4.89 -3.09 -3.65
N ALA A 248 -4.54 -1.94 -3.07
CA ALA A 248 -3.16 -1.47 -3.12
C ALA A 248 -2.19 -2.54 -2.59
N ASP A 249 -1.14 -2.87 -3.37
CA ASP A 249 -0.08 -3.76 -2.90
C ASP A 249 0.82 -3.06 -1.86
N PHE A 250 0.89 -1.74 -1.91
CA PHE A 250 1.57 -0.85 -0.96
C PHE A 250 0.97 0.56 -1.03
N VAL A 251 1.29 1.41 -0.05
CA VAL A 251 0.78 2.80 0.05
C VAL A 251 1.92 3.81 0.16
N VAL A 252 1.63 5.05 -0.23
CA VAL A 252 2.64 6.11 -0.30
C VAL A 252 2.11 7.42 0.26
N THR A 253 2.92 8.06 1.09
CA THR A 253 2.62 9.37 1.66
C THR A 253 3.62 10.42 1.18
N GLY A 254 3.23 11.69 1.22
CA GLY A 254 4.12 12.81 0.86
C GLY A 254 3.82 14.06 1.69
N SER A 255 2.63 14.65 1.53
CA SER A 255 2.29 15.91 2.19
C SER A 255 2.56 15.88 3.70
N ILE A 256 2.07 14.84 4.39
CA ILE A 256 2.22 14.69 5.85
C ILE A 256 3.68 14.62 6.29
N ASN A 257 4.55 14.02 5.48
CA ASN A 257 5.97 13.84 5.80
C ASN A 257 6.73 15.16 5.72
N GLN A 258 6.28 16.12 4.91
CA GLN A 258 6.83 17.48 4.87
C GLN A 258 6.71 18.21 6.22
N CYS A 259 5.73 17.85 7.05
CA CYS A 259 5.52 18.39 8.39
C CYS A 259 6.10 17.47 9.47
N SER A 260 7.15 16.70 9.16
CA SER A 260 7.90 15.95 10.15
C SER A 260 9.11 16.74 10.67
N ALA A 261 9.71 16.29 11.77
CA ALA A 261 10.92 16.88 12.33
C ALA A 261 12.10 16.81 11.34
N GLU A 262 12.21 15.71 10.59
CA GLU A 262 13.31 15.38 9.69
C GLU A 262 13.24 16.10 8.34
N ALA A 263 12.07 16.54 7.89
CA ALA A 263 11.92 17.21 6.59
C ALA A 263 12.80 18.48 6.52
N ASN A 264 13.58 18.63 5.45
CA ASN A 264 14.47 19.77 5.27
C ASN A 264 13.71 20.95 4.63
N ILE A 265 12.85 21.57 5.44
CA ILE A 265 12.12 22.79 5.11
C ILE A 265 12.05 23.68 6.35
N SER A 266 11.88 24.99 6.14
CA SER A 266 11.88 25.96 7.24
C SER A 266 10.83 25.66 8.30
N TYR A 267 11.15 26.05 9.55
CA TYR A 267 10.23 25.89 10.67
C TYR A 267 8.96 26.73 10.47
N GLU A 268 9.07 27.89 9.83
CA GLU A 268 7.94 28.73 9.45
C GLU A 268 6.96 28.00 8.53
N VAL A 269 7.45 27.20 7.58
CA VAL A 269 6.59 26.36 6.73
C VAL A 269 5.98 25.22 7.54
N LYS A 270 6.74 24.54 8.40
CA LYS A 270 6.19 23.47 9.25
C LYS A 270 5.10 23.98 10.19
N ASP A 271 5.24 25.19 10.72
CA ASP A 271 4.22 25.87 11.53
C ASP A 271 2.95 26.16 10.74
N ILE A 272 3.06 26.49 9.44
CA ILE A 272 1.89 26.62 8.55
C ILE A 272 1.25 25.25 8.31
N LEU A 273 2.06 24.25 7.97
CA LEU A 273 1.59 22.90 7.62
C LEU A 273 0.80 22.23 8.75
N GLN A 274 1.25 22.35 10.01
CA GLN A 274 0.55 21.74 11.16
C GLN A 274 -0.83 22.37 11.45
N ALA A 275 -1.09 23.58 10.94
CA ALA A 275 -2.32 24.35 11.17
C ALA A 275 -3.32 24.29 9.99
N LEU A 276 -3.02 23.49 8.98
CA LEU A 276 -3.88 23.31 7.81
C LEU A 276 -5.07 22.40 8.15
N SER A 277 -6.23 22.75 7.60
CA SER A 277 -7.38 21.87 7.45
C SER A 277 -7.47 21.36 6.01
N VAL A 278 -8.40 20.43 5.75
CA VAL A 278 -8.56 19.75 4.45
C VAL A 278 -8.80 20.74 3.30
N GLN A 279 -9.45 21.88 3.55
CA GLN A 279 -9.81 22.87 2.53
C GLN A 279 -8.73 23.96 2.31
N ASP A 280 -7.58 23.85 2.98
CA ASP A 280 -6.57 24.90 2.99
C ASP A 280 -5.52 24.78 1.86
N THR A 281 -5.75 23.89 0.89
CA THR A 281 -4.95 23.73 -0.33
C THR A 281 -5.73 24.15 -1.58
N THR A 282 -5.01 24.44 -2.67
CA THR A 282 -5.59 24.82 -3.97
C THR A 282 -4.61 24.51 -5.10
N TYR A 283 -5.08 24.58 -6.34
CA TYR A 283 -4.21 24.46 -7.51
C TYR A 283 -3.63 25.81 -7.95
N ALA A 284 -2.38 25.76 -8.42
CA ALA A 284 -1.67 26.86 -9.04
C ALA A 284 -0.92 26.34 -10.29
N PRO A 285 -0.52 27.22 -11.23
CA PRO A 285 0.33 26.84 -12.35
C PRO A 285 1.66 26.25 -11.85
N SER A 286 2.22 25.31 -12.59
CA SER A 286 3.58 24.83 -12.32
C SER A 286 4.61 25.79 -12.89
N GLY A 287 5.74 25.97 -12.20
CA GLY A 287 6.82 26.82 -12.69
C GLY A 287 7.60 26.21 -13.85
N ASP A 288 7.88 24.90 -13.82
CA ASP A 288 8.68 24.21 -14.84
C ASP A 288 7.94 24.03 -16.17
N LEU A 289 6.64 23.74 -16.12
CA LEU A 289 5.72 23.54 -17.24
C LEU A 289 4.68 24.68 -17.34
N PHE A 290 5.08 25.90 -16.95
CA PHE A 290 4.22 27.09 -16.87
C PHE A 290 3.50 27.37 -18.19
N GLU A 291 4.24 27.32 -19.30
CA GLU A 291 3.76 27.62 -20.64
C GLU A 291 2.66 26.66 -21.10
N MET A 292 2.68 25.41 -20.60
CA MET A 292 1.71 24.35 -20.94
C MET A 292 0.47 24.37 -20.04
N GLY A 293 0.43 25.24 -19.02
CA GLY A 293 -0.69 25.29 -18.08
C GLY A 293 -0.78 24.08 -17.14
N ALA A 294 0.33 23.35 -16.97
CA ALA A 294 0.41 22.29 -15.97
C ALA A 294 0.12 22.86 -14.58
N LYS A 295 -0.47 22.06 -13.71
CA LYS A 295 -0.88 22.48 -12.37
C LYS A 295 -0.14 21.73 -11.29
N VAL A 296 0.03 22.42 -10.18
CA VAL A 296 0.51 21.89 -8.91
C VAL A 296 -0.49 22.19 -7.82
N GLN A 297 -0.58 21.31 -6.81
CA GLN A 297 -1.33 21.58 -5.61
C GLN A 297 -0.43 22.19 -4.51
N VAL A 298 -0.89 23.28 -3.93
CA VAL A 298 -0.14 24.12 -2.98
C VAL A 298 -1.03 24.61 -1.83
N VAL A 299 -0.40 25.07 -0.76
CA VAL A 299 -1.08 25.74 0.37
C VAL A 299 -1.71 27.06 -0.10
N LYS A 300 -2.97 27.28 0.30
CA LYS A 300 -3.71 28.53 0.11
C LYS A 300 -3.76 29.35 1.40
N LYS A 301 -3.93 28.72 2.56
CA LYS A 301 -4.09 29.44 3.82
C LYS A 301 -2.77 30.03 4.28
N GLY A 302 -2.75 31.35 4.50
CA GLY A 302 -1.57 32.07 4.96
C GLY A 302 -0.52 32.36 3.87
N SER A 303 -0.79 32.02 2.60
CA SER A 303 0.06 32.37 1.46
C SER A 303 -0.79 32.87 0.29
N MET A 304 -0.37 33.99 -0.32
CA MET A 304 -0.94 34.59 -1.52
C MET A 304 -0.36 33.98 -2.80
N PHE A 305 0.62 33.07 -2.69
CA PHE A 305 1.31 32.47 -3.83
C PHE A 305 0.34 31.93 -4.88
N ALA A 306 -0.65 31.13 -4.47
CA ALA A 306 -1.56 30.50 -5.43
C ALA A 306 -2.39 31.53 -6.20
N LEU A 307 -2.89 32.58 -5.52
CA LEU A 307 -3.63 33.66 -6.18
C LEU A 307 -2.74 34.35 -7.21
N ARG A 308 -1.53 34.72 -6.80
CA ARG A 308 -0.56 35.47 -7.59
C ARG A 308 -0.04 34.67 -8.78
N ALA A 309 0.28 33.39 -8.58
CA ALA A 309 0.71 32.49 -9.64
C ALA A 309 -0.38 32.28 -10.70
N ASN A 310 -1.64 32.11 -10.30
CA ASN A 310 -2.75 32.05 -11.25
C ASN A 310 -2.90 33.37 -12.02
N ARG A 311 -2.77 34.52 -11.36
CA ARG A 311 -2.80 35.82 -12.02
C ARG A 311 -1.67 35.99 -13.05
N LEU A 312 -0.45 35.55 -12.73
CA LEU A 312 0.66 35.55 -13.70
C LEU A 312 0.35 34.69 -14.93
N TYR A 313 -0.27 33.53 -14.75
CA TYR A 313 -0.67 32.68 -15.87
C TYR A 313 -1.79 33.28 -16.71
N GLU A 314 -2.80 33.89 -16.08
CA GLU A 314 -3.83 34.66 -16.80
C GLU A 314 -3.21 35.75 -17.67
N LEU A 315 -2.32 36.56 -17.10
CA LEU A 315 -1.60 37.60 -17.83
C LEU A 315 -0.78 37.03 -18.98
N TYR A 316 -0.07 35.92 -18.75
CA TYR A 316 0.67 35.22 -19.79
C TYR A 316 -0.23 34.76 -20.93
N THR A 317 -1.43 34.25 -20.65
CA THR A 317 -2.36 33.83 -21.71
C THR A 317 -2.99 35.01 -22.46
N GLN A 318 -3.23 36.14 -21.78
CA GLN A 318 -3.94 37.30 -22.33
C GLN A 318 -3.05 38.26 -23.13
N TYR A 319 -1.76 38.37 -22.82
CA TYR A 319 -0.86 39.38 -23.37
C TYR A 319 0.34 38.77 -24.07
N ASP A 320 0.71 39.27 -25.25
CA ASP A 320 1.77 38.67 -26.08
C ASP A 320 3.21 39.00 -25.64
N SER A 321 3.37 40.03 -24.81
CA SER A 321 4.67 40.46 -24.31
C SER A 321 4.55 41.26 -23.00
N LEU A 322 5.67 41.40 -22.28
CA LEU A 322 5.76 42.31 -21.14
C LEU A 322 5.45 43.77 -21.53
N ASP A 323 5.84 44.19 -22.75
CA ASP A 323 5.63 45.56 -23.24
C ASP A 323 4.15 45.87 -23.52
N SER A 324 3.32 44.83 -23.69
CA SER A 324 1.88 44.98 -23.90
C SER A 324 1.08 45.11 -22.59
N LEU A 325 1.72 44.95 -21.43
CA LEU A 325 1.08 45.13 -20.13
C LEU A 325 0.80 46.61 -19.85
N THR A 326 -0.35 46.89 -19.24
CA THR A 326 -0.69 48.27 -18.85
C THR A 326 0.21 48.74 -17.68
N PRO A 327 0.47 50.05 -17.54
CA PRO A 327 1.26 50.57 -16.42
C PRO A 327 0.74 50.17 -15.04
N SER A 328 -0.59 50.05 -14.87
CA SER A 328 -1.19 49.58 -13.62
C SER A 328 -0.87 48.12 -13.31
N ILE A 329 -0.79 47.26 -14.33
CA ILE A 329 -0.42 45.85 -14.14
C ILE A 329 1.07 45.75 -13.81
N ILE A 330 1.92 46.53 -14.49
CA ILE A 330 3.36 46.57 -14.20
C ILE A 330 3.60 46.99 -12.75
N ASP A 331 2.96 48.08 -12.29
CA ASP A 331 3.05 48.55 -10.91
C ASP A 331 2.57 47.49 -9.90
N GLU A 332 1.44 46.82 -10.19
CA GLU A 332 0.96 45.70 -9.37
C GLU A 332 2.01 44.59 -9.24
N LEU A 333 2.58 44.13 -10.37
CA LEU A 333 3.56 43.06 -10.39
C LEU A 333 4.85 43.42 -9.64
N GLU A 334 5.41 44.59 -9.91
CA GLU A 334 6.68 45.02 -9.32
C GLU A 334 6.56 45.27 -7.81
N THR A 335 5.44 45.84 -7.36
CA THR A 335 5.26 46.21 -5.94
C THR A 335 4.67 45.10 -5.08
N GLN A 336 3.68 44.35 -5.59
CA GLN A 336 2.95 43.38 -4.78
C GLN A 336 3.46 41.94 -4.96
N TYR A 337 4.05 41.58 -6.11
CA TYR A 337 4.41 40.19 -6.42
C TYR A 337 5.91 39.99 -6.32
N PHE A 338 6.67 40.80 -7.06
CA PHE A 338 8.11 40.60 -7.18
C PHE A 338 8.93 41.35 -6.13
N GLY A 339 8.41 42.48 -5.65
CA GLY A 339 9.16 43.40 -4.81
C GLY A 339 10.42 43.94 -5.50
N LYS A 340 10.40 43.97 -6.84
CA LYS A 340 11.53 44.28 -7.72
C LYS A 340 11.01 44.66 -9.11
N SER A 341 11.76 45.51 -9.82
CA SER A 341 11.40 45.86 -11.18
C SER A 341 11.52 44.67 -12.14
N ILE A 342 10.67 44.63 -13.16
CA ILE A 342 10.72 43.63 -14.24
C ILE A 342 12.08 43.67 -14.95
N SER A 343 12.68 44.85 -15.07
CA SER A 343 13.99 45.04 -15.67
C SER A 343 15.09 44.31 -14.88
N ASP A 344 15.12 44.50 -13.56
CA ASP A 344 16.11 43.85 -12.70
C ASP A 344 15.93 42.32 -12.69
N ILE A 345 14.67 41.85 -12.69
CA ILE A 345 14.36 40.42 -12.78
C ILE A 345 14.86 39.84 -14.10
N TRP A 346 14.67 40.56 -15.21
CA TRP A 346 15.15 40.13 -16.51
C TRP A 346 16.68 40.08 -16.55
N GLU A 347 17.38 41.03 -15.93
CA GLU A 347 18.84 41.01 -15.82
C GLU A 347 19.33 39.79 -15.03
N GLU A 348 18.74 39.51 -13.86
CA GLU A 348 19.07 38.32 -13.06
C GLU A 348 18.83 37.02 -13.83
N THR A 349 17.67 36.92 -14.47
CA THR A 349 17.27 35.76 -15.27
C THR A 349 18.22 35.57 -16.45
N SER A 350 18.59 36.65 -17.13
CA SER A 350 19.55 36.64 -18.23
C SER A 350 20.92 36.15 -17.76
N ASN A 351 21.43 36.69 -16.66
CA ASN A 351 22.72 36.29 -16.09
C ASN A 351 22.77 34.81 -15.68
N HIS A 352 21.64 34.26 -15.19
CA HIS A 352 21.54 32.85 -14.86
C HIS A 352 21.61 31.97 -16.12
N TYR A 353 20.74 32.20 -17.10
CA TYR A 353 20.68 31.37 -18.30
C TYR A 353 21.90 31.52 -19.20
N GLN A 354 22.59 32.67 -19.16
CA GLN A 354 23.86 32.85 -19.87
C GLN A 354 24.92 31.83 -19.44
N LYS A 355 24.86 31.35 -18.19
CA LYS A 355 25.77 30.33 -17.65
C LYS A 355 25.18 28.92 -17.76
N ALA A 356 23.89 28.78 -17.45
CA ALA A 356 23.23 27.48 -17.33
C ALA A 356 22.78 26.90 -18.69
N ASN A 357 22.18 27.72 -19.56
CA ASN A 357 21.71 27.31 -20.88
C ASN A 357 21.50 28.53 -21.81
N PRO A 358 22.55 28.95 -22.57
CA PRO A 358 22.48 30.13 -23.42
C PRO A 358 21.43 30.08 -24.54
N GLU A 359 20.99 28.89 -24.96
CA GLU A 359 19.98 28.73 -26.01
C GLU A 359 18.61 29.28 -25.57
N VAL A 360 18.30 29.23 -24.28
CA VAL A 360 17.07 29.82 -23.71
C VAL A 360 17.04 31.34 -23.96
N LEU A 361 18.19 32.02 -23.87
CA LEU A 361 18.27 33.46 -24.13
C LEU A 361 18.11 33.80 -25.60
N LYS A 362 18.64 32.97 -26.50
CA LYS A 362 18.42 33.15 -27.94
C LYS A 362 16.94 33.01 -28.29
N SER A 363 16.23 32.06 -27.66
CA SER A 363 14.79 31.92 -27.82
C SER A 363 14.04 33.16 -27.30
N ALA A 364 14.38 33.64 -26.11
CA ALA A 364 13.76 34.82 -25.51
C ALA A 364 14.02 36.13 -26.28
N ALA A 365 15.19 36.27 -26.91
CA ALA A 365 15.50 37.42 -27.75
C ALA A 365 14.62 37.51 -29.00
N ASN A 366 14.21 36.35 -29.55
CA ASN A 366 13.40 36.27 -30.76
C ASN A 366 11.89 36.12 -30.49
N ASN A 367 11.50 35.86 -29.23
CA ASN A 367 10.11 35.66 -28.84
C ASN A 367 9.78 36.41 -27.53
N PRO A 368 9.08 37.57 -27.62
CA PRO A 368 8.67 38.35 -26.45
C PRO A 368 7.84 37.56 -25.43
N LYS A 369 7.08 36.56 -25.88
CA LYS A 369 6.29 35.68 -25.02
C LYS A 369 7.17 34.78 -24.16
N THR A 370 8.25 34.25 -24.73
CA THR A 370 9.26 33.48 -23.99
C THR A 370 9.93 34.34 -22.92
N LYS A 371 10.30 35.59 -23.25
CA LYS A 371 10.84 36.54 -22.27
C LYS A 371 9.86 36.77 -21.10
N MET A 372 8.58 36.97 -21.41
CA MET A 372 7.52 37.12 -20.40
C MET A 372 7.40 35.89 -19.50
N ALA A 373 7.38 34.69 -20.07
CA ALA A 373 7.35 33.45 -19.30
C ALA A 373 8.55 33.33 -18.35
N LEU A 374 9.76 33.64 -18.82
CA LEU A 374 10.97 33.57 -17.99
C LEU A 374 10.94 34.54 -16.80
N VAL A 375 10.47 35.78 -17.03
CA VAL A 375 10.27 36.75 -15.94
C VAL A 375 9.23 36.25 -14.93
N PHE A 376 8.12 35.67 -15.39
CA PHE A 376 7.10 35.14 -14.48
C PHE A 376 7.59 33.91 -13.73
N LYS A 377 8.35 33.02 -14.38
CA LYS A 377 8.96 31.83 -13.77
C LYS A 377 9.97 32.17 -12.67
N TRP A 378 10.59 33.35 -12.71
CA TRP A 378 11.42 33.85 -11.60
C TRP A 378 10.65 33.89 -10.27
N TYR A 379 9.36 34.27 -10.29
CA TYR A 379 8.53 34.33 -9.08
C TYR A 379 8.42 32.96 -8.42
N PHE A 380 8.16 31.89 -9.17
CA PHE A 380 8.09 30.51 -8.66
C PHE A 380 9.42 30.05 -8.04
N VAL A 381 10.54 30.37 -8.69
CA VAL A 381 11.87 30.05 -8.15
C VAL A 381 12.13 30.83 -6.86
N HIS A 382 11.76 32.11 -6.84
CA HIS A 382 11.92 32.98 -5.70
C HIS A 382 11.08 32.51 -4.50
N THR A 383 9.78 32.29 -4.70
CA THR A 383 8.82 31.90 -3.64
C THR A 383 9.13 30.54 -3.04
N THR A 384 9.60 29.60 -3.86
CA THR A 384 10.14 28.32 -3.38
C THR A 384 11.38 28.53 -2.51
N ARG A 385 12.33 29.38 -2.93
CA ARG A 385 13.56 29.63 -2.18
C ARG A 385 13.28 30.29 -0.83
N VAL A 386 12.42 31.31 -0.78
CA VAL A 386 12.09 31.98 0.50
C VAL A 386 11.34 31.06 1.46
N ALA A 387 10.54 30.12 0.95
CA ALA A 387 9.87 29.11 1.77
C ALA A 387 10.87 28.10 2.36
N LEU A 388 11.83 27.62 1.57
CA LEU A 388 12.91 26.74 2.05
C LEU A 388 13.79 27.43 3.10
N GLU A 389 14.14 28.71 2.88
CA GLU A 389 15.01 29.48 3.76
C GLU A 389 14.31 30.05 5.00
N GLY A 390 12.97 30.03 5.08
CA GLY A 390 12.23 30.60 6.21
C GLY A 390 12.30 32.14 6.29
N LYS A 391 12.48 32.81 5.14
CA LYS A 391 12.59 34.28 5.11
C LYS A 391 11.27 34.94 5.53
N LYS A 392 11.27 35.64 6.67
CA LYS A 392 10.08 36.33 7.20
C LYS A 392 9.53 37.38 6.23
N ASN A 393 10.42 38.17 5.63
CA ASN A 393 10.10 39.08 4.53
C ASN A 393 9.92 38.24 3.25
N GLY A 394 8.70 37.75 3.02
CA GLY A 394 8.38 36.78 1.96
C GLY A 394 7.41 35.70 2.40
N ARG A 395 7.09 35.61 3.70
CA ARG A 395 6.11 34.64 4.25
C ARG A 395 4.77 34.67 3.53
N GLY A 396 4.31 35.86 3.13
CA GLY A 396 3.05 36.03 2.40
C GLY A 396 3.03 35.36 1.03
N ASP A 397 4.16 34.90 0.51
CA ASP A 397 4.31 34.35 -0.83
C ASP A 397 4.92 32.94 -0.85
N TYR A 398 4.99 32.26 0.29
CA TYR A 398 5.59 30.92 0.29
C TYR A 398 4.87 29.99 -0.67
N GLN A 399 5.63 29.43 -1.62
CA GLN A 399 5.20 28.31 -2.44
C GLN A 399 5.45 27.03 -1.65
N ILE A 400 4.38 26.45 -1.10
CA ILE A 400 4.42 25.24 -0.30
C ILE A 400 3.56 24.20 -1.01
N HIS A 401 4.19 23.17 -1.58
CA HIS A 401 3.48 22.06 -2.20
C HIS A 401 2.85 21.18 -1.13
N CYS A 402 1.53 21.15 -1.08
CA CYS A 402 0.78 20.41 -0.07
C CYS A 402 -0.60 20.03 -0.61
N GLY A 403 -1.12 18.87 -0.22
CA GLY A 403 -2.46 18.39 -0.58
C GLY A 403 -3.34 18.20 0.66
N PRO A 404 -4.63 17.87 0.47
CA PRO A 404 -5.61 17.76 1.55
C PRO A 404 -5.28 16.69 2.59
N ALA A 405 -4.41 15.73 2.24
CA ALA A 405 -3.90 14.71 3.16
C ALA A 405 -3.28 15.31 4.43
N MET A 406 -2.63 16.48 4.33
CA MET A 406 -2.09 17.17 5.52
C MET A 406 -3.21 17.59 6.48
N GLY A 407 -4.27 18.20 5.95
CA GLY A 407 -5.41 18.63 6.75
C GLY A 407 -6.13 17.45 7.41
N ALA A 408 -6.32 16.35 6.68
CA ALA A 408 -6.91 15.13 7.22
C ALA A 408 -6.06 14.55 8.37
N PHE A 409 -4.73 14.53 8.20
CA PHE A 409 -3.81 14.09 9.23
C PHE A 409 -3.90 14.98 10.48
N ASN A 410 -3.85 16.30 10.30
CA ASN A 410 -3.91 17.28 11.39
C ASN A 410 -5.18 17.12 12.25
N GLU A 411 -6.35 16.88 11.63
CA GLU A 411 -7.59 16.67 12.38
C GLU A 411 -7.54 15.41 13.26
N ILE A 412 -6.93 14.34 12.75
CA ILE A 412 -6.87 13.04 13.45
C ILE A 412 -5.86 13.06 14.60
N VAL A 413 -4.74 13.77 14.45
CA VAL A 413 -3.70 13.84 15.49
C VAL A 413 -3.94 14.94 16.52
N LYS A 414 -5.04 15.70 16.41
CA LYS A 414 -5.39 16.78 17.32
C LYS A 414 -5.56 16.25 18.76
N GLY A 415 -4.92 16.93 19.72
CA GLY A 415 -4.87 16.53 21.12
C GLY A 415 -3.88 15.41 21.43
N SER A 416 -3.17 14.86 20.43
CA SER A 416 -2.16 13.80 20.61
C SER A 416 -0.74 14.36 20.68
N SER A 417 0.25 13.49 20.96
CA SER A 417 1.66 13.84 20.88
C SER A 417 2.12 14.26 19.48
N LEU A 418 1.43 13.81 18.42
CA LEU A 418 1.73 14.13 17.03
C LEU A 418 1.10 15.46 16.58
N GLU A 419 0.37 16.18 17.43
CA GLU A 419 -0.22 17.48 17.04
C GLU A 419 0.88 18.51 16.67
N SER A 420 1.96 18.57 17.46
CA SER A 420 3.09 19.49 17.23
C SER A 420 4.11 18.87 16.27
N TRP A 421 4.47 19.58 15.21
CA TRP A 421 5.43 19.06 14.21
C TRP A 421 6.80 18.71 14.79
N GLN A 422 7.21 19.38 15.88
CA GLN A 422 8.45 19.10 16.59
C GLN A 422 8.50 17.69 17.19
N LYS A 423 7.34 17.05 17.38
CA LYS A 423 7.20 15.66 17.86
C LYS A 423 6.73 14.70 16.77
N ARG A 424 6.51 15.18 15.55
CA ARG A 424 6.14 14.37 14.39
C ARG A 424 7.39 13.76 13.79
N GLY A 425 7.83 12.61 14.30
CA GLY A 425 8.85 11.82 13.61
C GLY A 425 8.25 11.09 12.41
N VAL A 426 9.01 11.01 11.32
CA VAL A 426 8.49 10.47 10.04
C VAL A 426 8.11 8.99 10.15
N ALA A 427 8.83 8.22 10.98
CA ALA A 427 8.55 6.82 11.23
C ALA A 427 7.31 6.63 12.11
N GLU A 428 7.12 7.48 13.12
CA GLU A 428 5.95 7.49 14.00
C GLU A 428 4.67 7.81 13.22
N ILE A 429 4.74 8.73 12.26
CA ILE A 429 3.64 8.98 11.31
C ILE A 429 3.29 7.69 10.54
N GLY A 430 4.30 7.02 9.97
CA GLY A 430 4.10 5.79 9.21
C GLY A 430 3.47 4.67 10.04
N LYS A 431 3.97 4.45 11.26
CA LYS A 431 3.43 3.46 12.21
C LYS A 431 1.99 3.78 12.59
N PHE A 432 1.72 5.03 12.99
CA PHE A 432 0.38 5.48 13.35
C PHE A 432 -0.65 5.19 12.25
N LEU A 433 -0.29 5.48 10.99
CA LEU A 433 -1.15 5.24 9.85
C LEU A 433 -1.36 3.75 9.56
N MET A 434 -0.30 2.94 9.55
CA MET A 434 -0.39 1.52 9.23
C MET A 434 -1.07 0.71 10.33
N GLU A 435 -0.78 0.99 11.61
CA GLU A 435 -1.44 0.37 12.76
C GLU A 435 -2.92 0.76 12.82
N GLY A 436 -3.22 2.04 12.62
CA GLY A 436 -4.60 2.51 12.56
C GLY A 436 -5.37 1.86 11.41
N ALA A 437 -4.77 1.75 10.22
CA ALA A 437 -5.42 1.12 9.07
C ALA A 437 -5.71 -0.37 9.32
N ALA A 438 -4.79 -1.06 10.00
CA ALA A 438 -4.97 -2.45 10.40
C ALA A 438 -6.15 -2.60 11.37
N SER A 439 -6.31 -1.66 12.32
CA SER A 439 -7.47 -1.60 13.21
C SER A 439 -8.76 -1.39 12.43
N VAL A 440 -8.82 -0.37 11.56
CA VAL A 440 -10.00 -0.06 10.75
C VAL A 440 -10.47 -1.27 9.95
N LEU A 441 -9.54 -1.96 9.28
CA LEU A 441 -9.87 -3.17 8.52
C LEU A 441 -10.31 -4.31 9.42
N SER A 442 -9.63 -4.53 10.56
CA SER A 442 -10.02 -5.56 11.54
C SER A 442 -11.45 -5.36 12.02
N ASP A 443 -11.82 -4.13 12.36
CA ASP A 443 -13.16 -3.79 12.84
C ASP A 443 -14.22 -4.02 11.74
N LEU A 444 -13.93 -3.62 10.49
CA LEU A 444 -14.81 -3.87 9.35
C LEU A 444 -15.04 -5.38 9.11
N TYR A 445 -13.99 -6.19 9.19
CA TYR A 445 -14.12 -7.66 9.06
C TYR A 445 -14.88 -8.27 10.24
N ALA A 446 -14.65 -7.79 11.46
CA ALA A 446 -15.34 -8.26 12.65
C ALA A 446 -16.85 -7.94 12.61
N GLU A 447 -17.22 -6.74 12.16
CA GLU A 447 -18.63 -6.37 11.96
C GLU A 447 -19.31 -7.23 10.91
N GLN A 448 -18.66 -7.48 9.76
CA GLN A 448 -19.22 -8.34 8.71
C GLN A 448 -19.40 -9.77 9.19
N SER A 449 -18.41 -10.31 9.90
CA SER A 449 -18.47 -11.66 10.48
C SER A 449 -19.59 -11.77 11.53
N SER A 450 -19.76 -10.74 12.37
CA SER A 450 -20.82 -10.68 13.37
C SER A 450 -22.21 -10.57 12.74
N LYS A 451 -22.37 -9.75 11.69
CA LYS A 451 -23.63 -9.63 10.92
C LYS A 451 -23.97 -10.92 10.17
N ALA A 452 -22.98 -11.59 9.60
CA ALA A 452 -23.14 -12.91 8.97
C ALA A 452 -23.54 -13.97 10.01
N PHE A 453 -22.94 -13.94 11.20
CA PHE A 453 -23.29 -14.83 12.31
C PHE A 453 -24.72 -14.56 12.81
N GLU A 454 -25.13 -13.30 12.99
CA GLU A 454 -26.51 -12.95 13.37
C GLU A 454 -27.55 -13.30 12.31
N GLN A 455 -27.24 -13.16 11.01
CA GLN A 455 -28.15 -13.59 9.93
C GLN A 455 -28.32 -15.10 9.91
N THR A 456 -27.24 -15.87 10.12
CA THR A 456 -27.28 -17.33 10.24
C THR A 456 -28.11 -17.75 11.46
N ARG A 457 -27.98 -17.01 12.58
CA ARG A 457 -28.76 -17.23 13.81
C ARG A 457 -30.23 -16.87 13.67
N LYS A 458 -30.59 -15.89 12.83
CA LYS A 458 -32.00 -15.52 12.54
C LYS A 458 -32.68 -16.47 11.54
N SER A 459 -31.91 -17.20 10.71
CA SER A 459 -32.45 -18.28 9.86
C SER A 459 -32.62 -19.61 10.59
N ALA A 460 -31.93 -19.80 11.71
CA ALA A 460 -32.19 -20.90 12.63
C ALA A 460 -33.38 -20.51 13.52
N THR A 461 -34.47 -21.29 13.46
CA THR A 461 -35.62 -21.09 14.35
C THR A 461 -35.13 -21.20 15.80
N PRO A 462 -35.30 -20.17 16.65
CA PRO A 462 -34.84 -20.28 18.03
C PRO A 462 -35.71 -21.31 18.75
N LYS A 463 -35.16 -22.50 19.01
CA LYS A 463 -35.73 -23.39 20.02
C LYS A 463 -35.47 -22.74 21.38
N SER A 464 -36.57 -22.39 22.04
CA SER A 464 -36.62 -21.88 23.40
C SER A 464 -35.91 -22.83 24.36
N THR A 465 -34.89 -22.35 25.06
CA THR A 465 -34.47 -22.91 26.35
C THR A 465 -34.10 -21.80 27.32
N ALA A 466 -34.55 -21.97 28.55
CA ALA A 466 -34.46 -20.99 29.63
C ALA A 466 -33.01 -20.80 30.09
N LYS A 467 -32.60 -19.54 30.26
CA LYS A 467 -31.34 -19.21 30.94
C LYS A 467 -31.42 -19.62 32.41
N VAL A 468 -30.57 -20.55 32.82
CA VAL A 468 -30.27 -20.78 34.24
C VAL A 468 -28.81 -20.39 34.48
N ALA A 469 -28.61 -19.41 35.36
CA ALA A 469 -27.31 -19.06 35.89
C ALA A 469 -26.93 -20.07 36.99
N LYS A 470 -25.98 -20.97 36.73
CA LYS A 470 -25.31 -21.75 37.78
C LYS A 470 -23.82 -21.91 37.42
N THR A 471 -22.96 -21.41 38.29
CA THR A 471 -21.48 -21.39 38.19
C THR A 471 -20.83 -22.62 38.83
N ASP A 472 -21.60 -23.69 39.09
CA ASP A 472 -21.18 -24.82 39.92
C ASP A 472 -20.94 -26.09 39.10
N VAL A 473 -19.77 -26.71 39.27
CA VAL A 473 -19.36 -27.97 38.63
C VAL A 473 -20.32 -29.10 38.98
N GLU A 474 -20.85 -29.12 40.21
CA GLU A 474 -21.83 -30.14 40.61
C GLU A 474 -23.15 -30.04 39.83
N ALA A 475 -23.57 -28.83 39.45
CA ALA A 475 -24.77 -28.64 38.64
C ALA A 475 -24.57 -29.11 37.19
N ALA A 476 -23.40 -28.80 36.60
CA ALA A 476 -23.06 -29.25 35.25
C ALA A 476 -22.94 -30.79 35.17
N ILE A 477 -22.42 -31.43 36.22
CA ILE A 477 -22.39 -32.90 36.31
C ILE A 477 -23.81 -33.45 36.36
N SER A 478 -24.68 -32.93 37.23
CA SER A 478 -26.05 -33.42 37.38
C SER A 478 -26.84 -33.35 36.07
N GLU A 479 -26.70 -32.27 35.29
CA GLU A 479 -27.37 -32.14 33.98
C GLU A 479 -26.83 -33.12 32.94
N LEU A 480 -25.52 -33.37 32.94
CA LEU A 480 -24.93 -34.36 32.03
C LEU A 480 -25.29 -35.80 32.44
N GLU A 481 -25.38 -36.09 33.73
CA GLU A 481 -25.79 -37.41 34.25
C GLU A 481 -27.19 -37.81 33.77
N GLU A 482 -28.11 -36.85 33.63
CA GLU A 482 -29.47 -37.09 33.13
C GLU A 482 -29.51 -37.55 31.66
N ILE A 483 -28.49 -37.23 30.87
CA ILE A 483 -28.42 -37.56 29.45
C ILE A 483 -27.44 -38.69 29.12
N VAL A 484 -26.82 -39.31 30.14
CA VAL A 484 -26.00 -40.51 29.94
C VAL A 484 -26.85 -41.65 29.39
N ASP A 485 -26.31 -42.33 28.37
CA ASP A 485 -26.97 -43.39 27.60
C ASP A 485 -28.25 -42.97 26.85
N VAL A 486 -28.59 -41.67 26.85
CA VAL A 486 -29.69 -41.11 26.07
C VAL A 486 -29.15 -40.59 24.72
N GLN A 487 -29.82 -40.95 23.63
CA GLN A 487 -29.51 -40.38 22.32
C GLN A 487 -29.98 -38.93 22.28
N LEU A 488 -29.06 -38.01 21.99
CA LEU A 488 -29.35 -36.58 21.90
C LEU A 488 -30.09 -36.26 20.60
N ASP A 489 -30.73 -35.09 20.58
CA ASP A 489 -31.30 -34.52 19.35
C ASP A 489 -30.20 -34.42 18.29
N ALA A 490 -30.53 -34.81 17.06
CA ALA A 490 -29.62 -34.71 15.94
C ALA A 490 -29.34 -33.23 15.59
N SER A 491 -28.15 -32.94 15.11
CA SER A 491 -27.78 -31.60 14.63
C SER A 491 -28.60 -31.22 13.39
N ASP A 492 -28.54 -29.94 13.03
CA ASP A 492 -29.00 -29.48 11.73
C ASP A 492 -28.19 -30.12 10.59
N TRP A 493 -28.81 -30.19 9.41
CA TRP A 493 -28.15 -30.69 8.20
C TRP A 493 -27.18 -29.65 7.63
N VAL A 494 -25.95 -30.08 7.34
CA VAL A 494 -24.93 -29.28 6.64
C VAL A 494 -24.68 -29.86 5.25
N THR A 495 -24.75 -29.03 4.22
CA THR A 495 -24.40 -29.42 2.84
C THR A 495 -22.89 -29.33 2.64
N VAL A 496 -22.24 -30.44 2.29
CA VAL A 496 -20.80 -30.48 1.99
C VAL A 496 -20.58 -30.04 0.54
N THR A 497 -20.23 -28.77 0.33
CA THR A 497 -20.05 -28.20 -1.01
C THR A 497 -18.65 -28.45 -1.57
N GLN A 498 -18.47 -28.29 -2.88
CA GLN A 498 -17.14 -28.36 -3.51
C GLN A 498 -16.19 -27.31 -2.95
N GLU A 499 -16.70 -26.12 -2.63
CA GLU A 499 -15.91 -25.04 -2.04
C GLU A 499 -15.31 -25.46 -0.69
N MET A 500 -16.11 -26.11 0.17
CA MET A 500 -15.61 -26.65 1.44
C MET A 500 -14.53 -27.71 1.23
N ILE A 501 -14.71 -28.59 0.23
CA ILE A 501 -13.73 -29.64 -0.11
C ILE A 501 -12.41 -29.02 -0.60
N ASN A 502 -12.48 -28.00 -1.46
CA ASN A 502 -11.30 -27.31 -1.99
C ASN A 502 -10.54 -26.55 -0.89
N GLN A 503 -11.25 -25.79 -0.05
CA GLN A 503 -10.63 -25.06 1.05
C GLN A 503 -9.97 -26.01 2.07
N PHE A 504 -10.58 -27.17 2.31
CA PHE A 504 -9.99 -28.19 3.16
C PHE A 504 -8.73 -28.79 2.51
N ALA A 505 -8.78 -29.12 1.21
CA ALA A 505 -7.61 -29.61 0.46
C ALA A 505 -6.42 -28.65 0.54
N GLU A 506 -6.66 -27.35 0.31
CA GLU A 506 -5.64 -26.31 0.39
C GLU A 506 -5.06 -26.20 1.82
N THR A 507 -5.94 -26.25 2.83
CA THR A 507 -5.53 -26.14 4.24
C THR A 507 -4.69 -27.34 4.68
N THR A 508 -5.04 -28.55 4.25
CA THR A 508 -4.35 -29.78 4.65
C THR A 508 -3.25 -30.21 3.69
N LEU A 509 -3.05 -29.49 2.59
CA LEU A 509 -2.14 -29.83 1.50
C LEU A 509 -2.46 -31.20 0.87
N ASP A 510 -3.72 -31.63 0.93
CA ASP A 510 -4.20 -32.89 0.35
C ASP A 510 -5.08 -32.59 -0.87
N GLU A 511 -4.41 -32.32 -1.99
CA GLU A 511 -5.02 -32.04 -3.28
C GLU A 511 -5.25 -33.31 -4.12
N TYR A 512 -5.47 -34.47 -3.47
CA TYR A 512 -5.71 -35.69 -4.21
C TYR A 512 -6.91 -35.53 -5.16
N TRP A 513 -6.75 -35.98 -6.41
CA TRP A 513 -7.65 -35.66 -7.52
C TRP A 513 -9.13 -36.03 -7.28
N LEU A 514 -9.43 -37.04 -6.46
CA LEU A 514 -10.81 -37.40 -6.08
C LEU A 514 -11.56 -36.29 -5.32
N HIS A 515 -10.84 -35.33 -4.75
CA HIS A 515 -11.39 -34.21 -3.98
C HIS A 515 -11.53 -32.94 -4.82
N VAL A 516 -10.51 -32.60 -5.60
CA VAL A 516 -10.36 -31.27 -6.21
C VAL A 516 -10.56 -31.23 -7.73
N ASP A 517 -10.31 -32.33 -8.44
CA ASP A 517 -10.42 -32.39 -9.89
C ASP A 517 -11.80 -32.91 -10.31
N GLN A 518 -12.77 -32.00 -10.40
CA GLN A 518 -14.17 -32.32 -10.70
C GLN A 518 -14.36 -32.99 -12.06
N GLU A 519 -13.62 -32.55 -13.07
CA GLU A 519 -13.74 -33.08 -14.43
C GLU A 519 -13.22 -34.50 -14.48
N ARG A 520 -12.04 -34.74 -13.91
CA ARG A 520 -11.47 -36.08 -13.83
C ARG A 520 -12.27 -36.99 -12.91
N ALA A 521 -12.75 -36.50 -11.77
CA ALA A 521 -13.59 -37.26 -10.86
C ALA A 521 -14.88 -37.75 -11.53
N LYS A 522 -15.58 -36.90 -12.28
CA LYS A 522 -16.79 -37.31 -13.01
C LYS A 522 -16.53 -38.40 -14.06
N GLN A 523 -15.35 -38.41 -14.66
CA GLN A 523 -14.99 -39.34 -15.74
C GLN A 523 -14.40 -40.66 -15.23
N GLU A 524 -13.52 -40.58 -14.22
CA GLU A 524 -12.67 -41.69 -13.77
C GLU A 524 -13.06 -42.24 -12.39
N SER A 525 -13.80 -41.48 -11.56
CA SER A 525 -14.17 -41.90 -10.22
C SER A 525 -15.28 -42.94 -10.24
N GLN A 526 -15.14 -44.00 -9.43
CA GLN A 526 -16.22 -44.96 -9.16
C GLN A 526 -17.44 -44.33 -8.47
N PHE A 527 -17.31 -43.11 -7.94
CA PHE A 527 -18.38 -42.38 -7.26
C PHE A 527 -19.17 -41.45 -8.19
N GLY A 528 -18.70 -41.26 -9.44
CA GLY A 528 -19.35 -40.41 -10.45
C GLY A 528 -19.26 -38.90 -10.21
N ASP A 529 -18.63 -38.46 -9.12
CA ASP A 529 -18.28 -37.07 -8.82
C ASP A 529 -17.15 -37.03 -7.78
N THR A 530 -16.75 -35.83 -7.35
CA THR A 530 -15.84 -35.65 -6.22
C THR A 530 -16.47 -36.13 -4.91
N ILE A 531 -15.62 -36.58 -4.00
CA ILE A 531 -16.02 -36.93 -2.63
C ILE A 531 -15.27 -36.04 -1.65
N ALA A 532 -15.84 -35.78 -0.48
CA ALA A 532 -15.16 -35.07 0.59
C ALA A 532 -14.05 -35.93 1.23
N HIS A 533 -13.02 -35.29 1.76
CA HIS A 533 -12.03 -35.97 2.61
C HIS A 533 -12.74 -36.57 3.83
N GLY A 534 -12.35 -37.78 4.23
CA GLY A 534 -12.85 -38.36 5.49
C GLY A 534 -12.56 -37.44 6.68
N LEU A 535 -11.39 -36.81 6.68
CA LEU A 535 -10.97 -35.85 7.72
C LEU A 535 -11.80 -34.56 7.72
N LEU A 536 -12.32 -34.12 6.57
CA LEU A 536 -13.26 -33.00 6.52
C LEU A 536 -14.60 -33.40 7.17
N ALA A 537 -15.10 -34.60 6.89
CA ALA A 537 -16.32 -35.06 7.55
C ALA A 537 -16.10 -35.22 9.08
N LEU A 538 -14.94 -35.71 9.52
CA LEU A 538 -14.61 -35.82 10.94
C LEU A 538 -14.49 -34.45 11.63
N SER A 539 -13.95 -33.43 10.95
CA SER A 539 -13.79 -32.09 11.55
C SER A 539 -15.13 -31.41 11.87
N LEU A 540 -16.21 -31.76 11.15
CA LEU A 540 -17.57 -31.27 11.42
C LEU A 540 -18.15 -31.77 12.75
N VAL A 541 -17.57 -32.81 13.38
CA VAL A 541 -18.04 -33.32 14.67
C VAL A 541 -18.07 -32.23 15.74
N SER A 542 -17.08 -31.32 15.75
CA SER A 542 -17.05 -30.20 16.71
C SER A 542 -18.24 -29.26 16.55
N HIS A 543 -18.63 -28.96 15.31
CA HIS A 543 -19.78 -28.12 14.99
C HIS A 543 -21.10 -28.82 15.38
N PHE A 544 -21.24 -30.10 15.06
CA PHE A 544 -22.45 -30.84 15.42
C PHE A 544 -22.59 -31.04 16.93
N ARG A 545 -21.47 -31.26 17.64
CA ARG A 545 -21.46 -31.36 19.10
C ARG A 545 -22.03 -30.12 19.76
N GLU A 546 -21.64 -28.93 19.29
CA GLU A 546 -22.14 -27.66 19.84
C GLU A 546 -23.66 -27.53 19.74
N GLN A 547 -24.28 -28.13 18.72
CA GLN A 547 -25.74 -28.10 18.54
C GLN A 547 -26.47 -29.18 19.33
N CYS A 548 -25.82 -30.32 19.60
CA CYS A 548 -26.47 -31.48 20.22
C CYS A 548 -26.35 -31.51 21.74
N PHE A 549 -25.29 -30.94 22.32
CA PHE A 549 -25.05 -30.96 23.76
C PHE A 549 -25.66 -29.75 24.49
N PRO A 550 -26.03 -29.87 25.78
CA PRO A 550 -26.45 -28.74 26.59
C PRO A 550 -25.41 -27.61 26.61
N GLU A 551 -25.88 -26.36 26.74
CA GLU A 551 -25.00 -25.21 26.97
C GLU A 551 -24.28 -25.36 28.32
N PHE A 552 -22.96 -25.14 28.33
CA PHE A 552 -22.18 -25.18 29.56
C PHE A 552 -22.19 -23.81 30.28
N PRO A 553 -21.95 -23.77 31.60
CA PRO A 553 -21.74 -22.53 32.34
C PRO A 553 -20.66 -21.64 31.70
N SER A 554 -20.79 -20.32 31.83
CA SER A 554 -19.87 -19.36 31.20
C SER A 554 -18.43 -19.42 31.73
N ASN A 555 -18.20 -20.06 32.88
CA ASN A 555 -16.86 -20.32 33.43
C ASN A 555 -16.28 -21.68 33.02
N ALA A 556 -16.99 -22.48 32.22
CA ALA A 556 -16.51 -23.75 31.71
C ALA A 556 -15.78 -23.57 30.36
N THR A 557 -14.63 -24.20 30.21
CA THR A 557 -13.90 -24.29 28.93
C THR A 557 -13.79 -25.75 28.52
N GLY A 558 -14.44 -26.12 27.41
CA GLY A 558 -14.39 -27.46 26.86
C GLY A 558 -13.40 -27.58 25.70
N MET A 559 -12.64 -28.67 25.67
CA MET A 559 -11.80 -29.03 24.54
C MET A 559 -12.05 -30.49 24.13
N VAL A 560 -11.97 -30.74 22.83
CA VAL A 560 -11.85 -32.10 22.31
C VAL A 560 -10.37 -32.48 22.40
N TYR A 561 -10.04 -33.45 23.24
CA TYR A 561 -8.65 -33.88 23.41
C TYR A 561 -8.33 -35.17 22.64
N GLY A 562 -9.35 -35.84 22.09
CA GLY A 562 -9.13 -37.05 21.30
C GLY A 562 -10.41 -37.69 20.77
N PHE A 563 -10.19 -38.79 20.06
CA PHE A 563 -11.23 -39.67 19.56
C PHE A 563 -10.79 -41.13 19.73
N ASP A 564 -11.72 -42.02 20.07
CA ASP A 564 -11.50 -43.46 20.01
C ASP A 564 -12.28 -44.08 18.83
N ASN A 565 -11.76 -45.18 18.29
CA ASN A 565 -12.47 -46.08 17.38
C ASN A 565 -13.11 -45.43 16.15
N VAL A 566 -12.56 -44.32 15.64
CA VAL A 566 -13.10 -43.64 14.45
C VAL A 566 -13.00 -44.55 13.23
N ARG A 567 -14.14 -44.75 12.55
CA ARG A 567 -14.22 -45.50 11.30
C ARG A 567 -14.97 -44.70 10.24
N PHE A 568 -14.35 -44.55 9.08
CA PHE A 568 -14.97 -44.03 7.87
C PHE A 568 -15.69 -45.18 7.17
N ILE A 569 -17.02 -45.12 7.15
CA ILE A 569 -17.87 -46.23 6.70
C ILE A 569 -18.30 -46.04 5.25
N ASN A 570 -18.64 -44.81 4.88
CA ASN A 570 -19.23 -44.51 3.57
C ASN A 570 -18.66 -43.19 3.04
N PRO A 571 -18.27 -43.10 1.75
CA PRO A 571 -17.87 -41.84 1.13
C PRO A 571 -18.98 -40.79 1.22
N VAL A 572 -18.59 -39.51 1.24
CA VAL A 572 -19.50 -38.37 1.22
C VAL A 572 -19.34 -37.67 -0.13
N PRO A 573 -20.18 -37.97 -1.14
CA PRO A 573 -20.18 -37.23 -2.40
C PRO A 573 -20.41 -35.74 -2.22
N VAL A 574 -19.86 -34.93 -3.10
CA VAL A 574 -20.11 -33.49 -3.14
C VAL A 574 -21.61 -33.18 -3.16
N ASN A 575 -22.01 -32.12 -2.47
CA ASN A 575 -23.38 -31.67 -2.23
C ASN A 575 -24.24 -32.62 -1.37
N SER A 576 -23.65 -33.67 -0.78
CA SER A 576 -24.34 -34.45 0.25
C SER A 576 -24.66 -33.60 1.48
N ARG A 577 -25.83 -33.83 2.08
CA ARG A 577 -26.19 -33.24 3.37
C ARG A 577 -25.84 -34.22 4.48
N VAL A 578 -25.12 -33.75 5.49
CA VAL A 578 -24.68 -34.54 6.64
C VAL A 578 -25.13 -33.92 7.96
N ARG A 579 -25.30 -34.73 9.00
CA ARG A 579 -25.61 -34.26 10.37
C ARG A 579 -24.97 -35.17 11.42
N GLY A 580 -24.71 -34.63 12.61
CA GLY A 580 -24.22 -35.41 13.74
C GLY A 580 -25.36 -35.95 14.61
N VAL A 581 -25.18 -37.16 15.12
CA VAL A 581 -26.00 -37.76 16.18
C VAL A 581 -25.07 -38.24 17.28
N PHE A 582 -25.41 -37.94 18.53
CA PHE A 582 -24.55 -38.22 19.67
C PHE A 582 -25.28 -38.98 20.77
N THR A 583 -24.52 -39.74 21.55
CA THR A 583 -24.99 -40.38 22.79
C THR A 583 -23.86 -40.27 23.80
N LEU A 584 -24.08 -39.52 24.88
CA LEU A 584 -23.11 -39.43 25.97
C LEU A 584 -23.05 -40.80 26.67
N LYS A 585 -21.85 -41.35 26.83
CA LYS A 585 -21.63 -42.69 27.40
C LYS A 585 -20.96 -42.67 28.76
N GLU A 586 -20.11 -41.68 28.99
CA GLU A 586 -19.33 -41.63 30.22
C GLU A 586 -19.03 -40.19 30.58
N ILE A 587 -19.07 -39.92 31.89
CA ILE A 587 -18.63 -38.68 32.50
C ILE A 587 -17.80 -39.07 33.72
N VAL A 588 -16.59 -38.50 33.83
CA VAL A 588 -15.69 -38.75 34.97
C VAL A 588 -15.28 -37.41 35.55
N LYS A 589 -15.56 -37.20 36.84
CA LYS A 589 -15.02 -36.07 37.63
C LYS A 589 -13.57 -36.38 38.00
N ASN A 590 -12.67 -35.53 37.54
CA ASN A 590 -11.25 -35.65 37.83
C ASN A 590 -10.90 -34.96 39.16
N PRO A 591 -9.77 -35.32 39.81
CA PRO A 591 -9.36 -34.74 41.09
C PRO A 591 -9.08 -33.23 41.07
N ASP A 592 -8.79 -32.66 39.90
CA ASP A 592 -8.50 -31.25 39.66
C ASP A 592 -9.76 -30.41 39.39
N ASN A 593 -10.95 -30.97 39.67
CA ASN A 593 -12.25 -30.35 39.42
C ASN A 593 -12.57 -30.12 37.92
N SER A 594 -11.90 -30.87 37.03
CA SER A 594 -12.28 -30.98 35.62
C SER A 594 -13.19 -32.19 35.36
N LEU A 595 -13.78 -32.25 34.16
CA LEU A 595 -14.59 -33.36 33.69
C LEU A 595 -14.02 -33.96 32.41
N THR A 596 -13.96 -35.28 32.36
CA THR A 596 -13.73 -36.04 31.12
C THR A 596 -15.06 -36.63 30.66
N THR A 597 -15.37 -36.50 29.38
CA THR A 597 -16.59 -37.07 28.78
C THR A 597 -16.25 -37.96 27.59
N LYS A 598 -16.98 -39.07 27.45
CA LYS A 598 -16.94 -39.92 26.26
C LYS A 598 -18.32 -39.97 25.62
N ALA A 599 -18.42 -39.57 24.36
CA ALA A 599 -19.68 -39.60 23.61
C ALA A 599 -19.55 -40.41 22.33
N LYS A 600 -20.44 -41.39 22.13
CA LYS A 600 -20.58 -42.04 20.82
C LYS A 600 -21.14 -41.03 19.83
N PHE A 601 -20.61 -41.02 18.62
CA PHE A 601 -21.15 -40.20 17.55
C PHE A 601 -21.27 -40.97 16.24
N SER A 602 -22.24 -40.57 15.43
CA SER A 602 -22.35 -40.91 14.01
C SER A 602 -22.56 -39.63 13.20
N ILE A 603 -21.98 -39.60 12.00
CA ILE A 603 -22.35 -38.61 10.98
C ILE A 603 -23.19 -39.31 9.94
N GLU A 604 -24.46 -38.94 9.88
CA GLU A 604 -25.43 -39.49 8.93
C GLU A 604 -25.37 -38.71 7.62
N ILE A 605 -25.69 -39.38 6.51
CA ILE A 605 -25.85 -38.76 5.19
C ILE A 605 -27.34 -38.79 4.83
N HIS A 606 -27.90 -37.66 4.43
CA HIS A 606 -29.32 -37.55 4.10
C HIS A 606 -29.72 -38.53 2.99
N GLY A 607 -30.65 -39.44 3.30
CA GLY A 607 -31.14 -40.44 2.35
C GLY A 607 -30.24 -41.68 2.20
N ASN A 608 -29.16 -41.80 2.99
CA ASN A 608 -28.35 -43.00 3.07
C ASN A 608 -28.58 -43.73 4.41
N PRO A 609 -28.93 -45.04 4.40
CA PRO A 609 -29.13 -45.79 5.64
C PRO A 609 -27.81 -46.09 6.40
N VAL A 610 -26.66 -45.90 5.75
CA VAL A 610 -25.33 -46.12 6.34
C VAL A 610 -24.65 -44.79 6.58
N PRO A 611 -24.15 -44.51 7.81
CA PRO A 611 -23.50 -43.25 8.13
C PRO A 611 -22.19 -43.07 7.36
N ALA A 612 -21.75 -41.82 7.21
CA ALA A 612 -20.43 -41.48 6.69
C ALA A 612 -19.34 -42.03 7.61
N LEU A 613 -19.49 -41.81 8.91
CA LEU A 613 -18.50 -42.17 9.91
C LEU A 613 -19.10 -42.35 11.29
N ILE A 614 -18.43 -43.15 12.10
CA ILE A 614 -18.78 -43.45 13.49
C ILE A 614 -17.53 -43.38 14.36
N GLY A 615 -17.68 -43.08 15.65
CA GLY A 615 -16.58 -43.12 16.61
C GLY A 615 -17.01 -42.73 18.02
N ASP A 616 -16.03 -42.60 18.90
CA ASP A 616 -16.22 -42.01 20.22
C ASP A 616 -15.44 -40.67 20.28
N LEU A 617 -16.11 -39.61 20.71
CA LEU A 617 -15.55 -38.28 20.95
C LEU A 617 -15.12 -38.16 22.41
N LEU A 618 -13.88 -37.73 22.64
CA LEU A 618 -13.33 -37.51 23.98
C LEU A 618 -13.25 -36.01 24.27
N GLY A 619 -14.01 -35.58 25.27
CA GLY A 619 -14.06 -34.20 25.73
C GLY A 619 -13.40 -34.05 27.10
N TYR A 620 -12.74 -32.92 27.31
CA TYR A 620 -12.20 -32.50 28.59
C TYR A 620 -12.67 -31.08 28.90
N ILE A 621 -13.20 -30.86 30.09
CA ILE A 621 -13.87 -29.62 30.47
C ILE A 621 -13.27 -29.13 31.78
N THR A 622 -12.72 -27.91 31.77
CA THR A 622 -12.23 -27.23 32.96
C THR A 622 -13.19 -26.13 33.38
N PHE A 623 -13.21 -25.80 34.66
CA PHE A 623 -14.02 -24.73 35.21
C PHE A 623 -13.10 -23.70 35.87
N SER A 624 -13.18 -22.44 35.46
CA SER A 624 -12.45 -21.38 36.13
C SER A 624 -13.15 -21.00 37.44
N SER A 625 -12.37 -20.81 38.49
CA SER A 625 -12.81 -20.10 39.69
C SER A 625 -13.05 -18.64 39.29
N GLY A 626 -14.30 -18.20 39.33
CA GLY A 626 -14.62 -16.79 39.10
C GLY A 626 -13.92 -15.91 40.15
N GLU A 627 -13.26 -14.85 39.69
CA GLU A 627 -12.96 -13.69 40.55
C GLU A 627 -14.24 -12.92 40.88
#